data_AF-A0A1B0ZXI9-F1
#
_entry.id   AF-A0A1B0ZXI9-F1
#
_cell.length_a   1.000
_cell.length_b   1.000
_cell.length_c   1.000
_cell.angle_alpha   90.00
_cell.angle_beta   90.00
_cell.angle_gamma   90.00
#
_symmetry.space_group_name_H-M   'P 1'
#
loop_
_entity.id
_entity.type
_entity.pdbx_description
1 polymer ?
#
loop_
_entity_poly.entity_id
_entity_poly.type
_entity_poly.pdbx_seq_one_letter_code
_entity_poly.pdbx_strand_id
1 'polypeptide(L)'
;LSHDLIFPIEYKSYNEVKTELENTELANNYKDKKVDIFGVPYFYTCIIPKSEPDINQNFGGCCMYGGLTFNSSENERDKLITVQVTIDNRQSLG
;
A
#
# COMPACT_ATOMS: atom_id res chain seq x y z
N LEU A 1 0.80 0.11 14.36
CA LEU A 1 0.21 -1.02 15.12
C LEU A 1 0.93 -2.31 14.73
N SER A 2 0.71 -3.44 15.42
CA SER A 2 1.41 -4.69 15.10
C SER A 2 1.03 -5.31 13.75
N HIS A 3 -0.07 -4.85 13.16
CA HIS A 3 -0.61 -5.31 11.88
C HIS A 3 -0.42 -4.28 10.75
N ASP A 4 0.39 -3.25 10.95
CA ASP A 4 0.75 -2.29 9.90
C ASP A 4 2.27 -2.19 9.74
N LEU A 5 2.69 -1.69 8.58
CA LEU A 5 4.08 -1.39 8.26
C LEU A 5 4.16 0.02 7.66
N ILE A 6 5.19 0.78 8.03
CA ILE A 6 5.46 2.13 7.51
C ILE A 6 6.68 2.03 6.60
N PHE A 7 6.54 2.52 5.37
CA PHE A 7 7.59 2.49 4.35
C PHE A 7 8.03 3.91 3.98
N PRO A 8 9.35 4.17 3.86
CA PRO A 8 9.87 5.45 3.41
C PRO A 8 9.76 5.56 1.87
N ILE A 9 8.57 5.89 1.37
CA ILE A 9 8.27 6.06 -0.06
C ILE A 9 7.82 7.49 -0.31
N GLU A 10 8.37 8.11 -1.35
CA GLU A 10 7.91 9.39 -1.86
C GLU A 10 6.63 9.21 -2.69
N TYR A 11 5.54 9.82 -2.23
CA TYR A 11 4.30 9.92 -3.00
C TYR A 11 3.75 11.35 -2.90
N LYS A 12 3.91 12.11 -3.98
CA LYS A 12 3.61 13.55 -4.03
C LYS A 12 4.39 14.28 -2.92
N SER A 13 3.70 14.83 -1.92
CA SER A 13 4.29 15.55 -0.78
C SER A 13 4.48 14.70 0.48
N TYR A 14 4.23 13.39 0.40
CA TYR A 14 4.39 12.46 1.53
C TYR A 14 5.69 11.67 1.37
N ASN A 15 6.43 11.54 2.47
CA ASN A 15 7.73 10.84 2.51
C ASN A 15 7.63 9.43 3.10
N GLU A 16 6.45 9.08 3.61
CA GLU A 16 6.16 7.78 4.18
C GLU A 16 4.73 7.35 3.84
N VAL A 17 4.56 6.05 3.70
CA VAL A 17 3.25 5.43 3.49
C VAL A 17 3.07 4.32 4.52
N LYS A 18 1.97 4.38 5.29
CA LYS A 18 1.54 3.28 6.14
C LYS A 18 0.66 2.34 5.33
N THR A 19 1.01 1.07 5.26
CA THR A 19 0.11 0.04 4.75
C THR A 19 -0.41 -0.80 5.91
N GLU A 20 -1.73 -0.90 6.02
CA GLU A 20 -2.39 -1.74 7.01
C GLU A 20 -2.65 -3.12 6.40
N LEU A 21 -2.35 -4.17 7.18
CA LEU A 21 -2.56 -5.55 6.82
C LEU A 21 -3.64 -6.16 7.71
N GLU A 22 -4.26 -7.24 7.25
CA GLU A 22 -5.38 -7.88 7.95
C GLU A 22 -5.04 -8.31 9.38
N ASN A 23 -3.80 -8.73 9.62
CA ASN A 23 -3.37 -9.23 10.93
C ASN A 23 -1.85 -9.11 11.12
N THR A 24 -1.43 -9.33 12.37
CA THR A 24 -0.02 -9.27 12.79
C THR A 24 0.85 -10.32 12.09
N GLU A 25 0.31 -11.51 11.79
CA GLU A 25 1.06 -12.56 11.09
C GLU A 25 1.45 -12.10 9.68
N LEU A 26 0.51 -11.51 8.95
CA LEU A 26 0.75 -10.99 7.61
C LEU A 26 1.75 -9.82 7.62
N ALA A 27 1.67 -8.93 8.62
CA ALA A 27 2.67 -7.87 8.79
C ALA A 27 4.07 -8.46 9.06
N ASN A 28 4.17 -9.47 9.91
CA ASN A 28 5.44 -10.14 10.22
C ASN A 28 6.04 -10.86 9.01
N ASN A 29 5.22 -11.35 8.07
CA ASN A 29 5.70 -11.99 6.84
C ASN A 29 6.51 -11.04 5.95
N TYR A 30 6.16 -9.74 5.96
CA TYR A 30 6.82 -8.71 5.14
C TYR A 30 7.79 -7.82 5.92
N LYS A 31 7.71 -7.84 7.26
CA LYS A 31 8.61 -7.06 8.11
C LYS A 31 10.07 -7.40 7.83
N ASP A 32 10.89 -6.36 7.68
CA ASP A 32 12.33 -6.46 7.39
C ASP A 32 12.66 -7.20 6.07
N LYS A 33 11.70 -7.34 5.15
CA LYS A 33 11.89 -7.90 3.81
C LYS A 33 11.93 -6.81 2.75
N LYS A 34 12.67 -7.06 1.67
CA LYS A 34 12.63 -6.23 0.48
C LYS A 34 11.36 -6.53 -0.31
N VAL A 35 10.49 -5.55 -0.44
CA VAL A 35 9.17 -5.69 -1.06
C VAL A 35 8.95 -4.60 -2.11
N ASP A 36 8.11 -4.91 -3.08
CA ASP A 36 7.54 -3.94 -4.01
C ASP A 36 6.13 -3.55 -3.52
N ILE A 37 5.79 -2.27 -3.69
CA ILE A 37 4.57 -1.66 -3.14
C ILE A 37 3.72 -1.08 -4.27
N PHE A 38 2.47 -1.53 -4.38
CA PHE A 38 1.48 -1.00 -5.31
C PHE A 38 0.09 -0.99 -4.68
N GLY A 39 -0.61 0.15 -4.72
CA GLY A 39 -1.97 0.21 -4.22
C GLY A 39 -2.60 1.60 -4.29
N VAL A 40 -3.76 1.75 -3.64
CA VAL A 40 -4.57 2.96 -3.67
C VAL A 40 -4.43 3.71 -2.34
N PRO A 41 -3.79 4.90 -2.32
CA PRO A 41 -3.60 5.67 -1.11
C PRO A 41 -4.84 6.47 -0.71
N TYR A 42 -5.02 6.68 0.59
CA TYR A 42 -5.99 7.59 1.20
C TYR A 42 -5.31 8.46 2.27
N PHE A 43 -5.92 9.62 2.56
CA PHE A 43 -5.32 10.65 3.42
C PHE A 43 -6.24 11.07 4.57
N TYR A 44 -7.49 11.39 4.25
CA TYR A 44 -8.52 11.63 5.26
C TYR A 44 -8.70 10.35 6.08
N THR A 45 -8.71 10.47 7.41
CA THR A 45 -8.67 9.37 8.41
C THR A 45 -7.40 8.52 8.47
N CYS A 46 -6.36 8.82 7.68
CA CYS A 46 -5.06 8.19 7.86
C CYS A 46 -4.45 8.61 9.20
N ILE A 47 -4.01 7.63 9.98
CA ILE A 47 -3.31 7.83 11.25
C ILE A 47 -1.92 7.20 11.12
N ILE A 48 -0.91 8.06 11.08
CA ILE A 48 0.50 7.70 11.22
C ILE A 48 1.05 8.47 12.42
N PRO A 49 1.35 7.79 13.54
CA PRO A 49 1.99 8.45 14.67
C PRO A 49 3.42 8.84 14.29
N LYS A 50 3.78 10.12 14.50
CA LYS A 50 5.16 10.59 14.34
C LYS A 50 6.09 9.90 15.32
N SER A 51 7.33 9.65 14.89
CA SER A 51 8.38 9.02 15.70
C SER A 51 8.80 9.86 16.92
N GLU A 52 8.59 11.18 16.86
CA GLU A 52 8.79 12.10 17.97
C GLU A 52 7.45 12.71 18.42
N PRO A 53 7.23 12.90 19.74
CA PRO A 53 6.02 13.54 20.26
C PRO A 53 5.99 15.01 19.85
N ASP A 54 5.26 15.31 18.78
CA ASP A 54 4.96 16.67 18.36
C ASP A 54 3.84 17.23 19.26
N ILE A 55 4.07 18.42 19.83
CA ILE A 55 3.14 19.13 20.73
C ILE A 55 1.83 19.43 19.99
N ASN A 56 1.89 19.52 18.66
CA ASN A 56 0.75 19.58 17.76
C ASN A 56 0.58 18.22 17.10
N GLN A 57 -0.32 17.40 17.65
CA GLN A 57 -0.65 16.03 17.19
C GLN A 57 -1.15 16.00 15.73
N ASN A 58 -0.25 16.12 14.77
CA ASN A 58 -0.52 15.93 13.34
C ASN A 58 -0.31 14.45 13.02
N PHE A 59 -1.39 13.66 13.10
CA PHE A 59 -1.42 12.25 12.72
C PHE A 59 -1.74 12.01 11.24
N GLY A 60 -2.02 13.08 10.48
CA GLY A 60 -2.34 13.00 9.07
C GLY A 60 -1.14 12.52 8.26
N GLY A 61 -1.38 11.59 7.35
CA GLY A 61 -0.34 10.97 6.52
C GLY A 61 -0.92 10.39 5.24
N CYS A 62 -0.15 9.51 4.60
CA CYS A 62 -0.58 8.73 3.45
C CYS A 62 -0.71 7.26 3.87
N CYS A 63 -1.92 6.72 3.83
CA CYS A 63 -2.20 5.34 4.21
C CYS A 63 -2.71 4.54 3.02
N MET A 64 -2.58 3.23 3.08
CA MET A 64 -3.20 2.27 2.17
C MET A 64 -3.42 0.93 2.88
N TYR A 65 -3.97 -0.05 2.17
CA TYR A 65 -4.14 -1.43 2.66
C TYR A 65 -3.40 -2.41 1.74
N GLY A 66 -2.72 -3.40 2.32
CA GLY A 66 -2.04 -4.48 1.60
C GLY A 66 -1.00 -3.98 0.59
N GLY A 67 -1.08 -4.46 -0.66
CA GLY A 67 -0.27 -3.97 -1.77
C GLY A 67 1.22 -4.36 -1.74
N LEU A 68 1.59 -5.37 -0.95
CA LEU A 68 2.97 -5.84 -0.80
C LEU A 68 3.20 -7.13 -1.60
N THR A 69 4.31 -7.19 -2.33
CA THR A 69 4.83 -8.41 -2.94
C THR A 69 6.34 -8.49 -2.74
N PHE A 70 6.92 -9.70 -2.67
CA PHE A 70 8.37 -9.83 -2.53
C PHE A 70 9.07 -9.34 -3.79
N ASN A 71 10.08 -8.49 -3.60
CA ASN A 71 10.92 -8.03 -4.70
C ASN A 71 11.70 -9.21 -5.29
N SER A 72 11.66 -9.38 -6.61
CA SER A 72 12.33 -10.48 -7.32
C SER A 72 12.76 -10.05 -8.73
N SER A 73 13.93 -10.51 -9.17
CA SER A 73 14.40 -10.34 -10.55
C SER A 73 13.61 -11.19 -11.56
N GLU A 74 12.70 -12.05 -11.11
CA GLU A 74 11.81 -12.81 -12.01
C GLU A 74 10.68 -11.96 -12.62
N ASN A 75 10.42 -10.77 -12.06
CA ASN A 75 9.36 -9.86 -12.48
C ASN A 75 9.85 -8.75 -13.43
N GLU A 76 10.76 -9.08 -14.36
CA GLU A 76 11.39 -8.09 -15.26
C GLU A 76 10.61 -7.78 -16.54
N ARG A 77 9.65 -8.63 -16.94
CA ARG A 77 8.88 -8.46 -18.17
C ARG A 77 7.39 -8.30 -17.88
N ASP A 78 6.78 -7.34 -18.57
CA ASP A 78 5.35 -7.11 -18.51
C ASP A 78 4.57 -8.37 -18.90
N LYS A 79 3.52 -8.66 -18.13
CA LYS A 79 2.54 -9.72 -18.42
C LYS A 79 1.22 -9.08 -18.80
N LEU A 80 0.62 -9.54 -19.89
CA LEU A 80 -0.68 -9.06 -20.35
C LEU A 80 -1.81 -9.73 -19.57
N ILE A 81 -2.69 -8.92 -18.99
CA ILE A 81 -3.94 -9.35 -18.38
C ILE A 81 -5.07 -8.67 -19.14
N THR A 82 -5.96 -9.45 -19.75
CA THR A 82 -7.12 -8.92 -20.47
C THR A 82 -8.29 -8.72 -19.52
N VAL A 83 -8.88 -7.52 -19.54
CA VAL A 83 -10.05 -7.19 -18.72
C VAL A 83 -11.28 -7.21 -19.62
N GLN A 84 -12.18 -8.16 -19.37
CA GLN A 84 -13.46 -8.24 -20.07
C GLN A 84 -14.49 -7.34 -19.40
N VAL A 85 -15.11 -6.45 -20.17
CA VAL A 85 -16.10 -5.50 -19.65
C VAL A 85 -17.50 -5.88 -20.14
N THR A 86 -18.40 -6.18 -19.20
CA THR A 86 -19.81 -6.44 -19.46
C THR A 86 -20.66 -5.30 -18.93
N ILE A 87 -21.44 -4.67 -19.81
CA ILE A 87 -22.39 -3.60 -19.48
C ILE A 87 -23.77 -4.08 -19.93
N ASP A 88 -24.77 -3.98 -19.06
CA ASP A 88 -26.14 -4.40 -19.35
C ASP A 88 -26.23 -5.83 -19.93
N ASN A 89 -25.48 -6.75 -19.32
CA ASN A 89 -25.32 -8.16 -19.74
C ASN A 89 -24.77 -8.37 -21.16
N ARG A 90 -24.09 -7.38 -21.73
CA ARG A 90 -23.41 -7.48 -23.03
C ARG A 90 -21.93 -7.21 -22.89
N GLN A 91 -21.11 -8.08 -23.47
CA GLN A 91 -19.70 -7.81 -23.63
C GLN A 91 -19.56 -6.54 -24.48
N SER A 92 -19.04 -5.47 -23.87
CA SER A 92 -19.11 -4.11 -24.42
C SER A 92 -17.75 -3.60 -24.88
N LEU A 93 -16.69 -3.99 -24.17
CA LEU A 93 -15.30 -3.66 -24.50
C LEU A 93 -14.46 -4.92 -24.32
N GLY A 94 -13.73 -5.27 -25.38
CA GLY A 94 -12.82 -6.40 -25.49
C GLY A 94 -11.77 -6.11 -26.55
#